data_AF-I3UT31-F1
#
_entry.id   AF-I3UT31-F1
#
_cell.length_a   1.000
_cell.length_b   1.000
_cell.length_c   1.000
_cell.angle_alpha   90.00
_cell.angle_beta   90.00
_cell.angle_gamma   90.00
#
_symmetry.space_group_name_H-M   'P 1'
#
loop_
_entity.id
_entity.type
_entity.pdbx_description
1 polymer ?
#
loop_
_entity_poly.entity_id
_entity_poly.type
_entity_poly.pdbx_seq_one_letter_code
_entity_poly.pdbx_strand_id
1 'polypeptide(L)'
;MLEQEGVIKSYHAYLDRNNVGLGLTVFVGVKVERHQAENSTAFRNAVISLPEVVSCHLVSGESDFLLQVVLPDLKAYEEFLLGTLLSLPGVSDIRSNFAIATVKAETVLPLGHLSVS
;
A
#
# COMPACT_ATOMS: atom_id res chain seq x y z
N MET A 1 20.73 -17.11 13.63
CA MET A 1 21.13 -15.96 12.77
C MET A 1 19.85 -15.21 12.45
N LEU A 2 19.86 -13.88 12.50
CA LEU A 2 18.62 -13.08 12.52
C LEU A 2 17.68 -13.34 11.31
N GLU A 3 18.24 -13.75 10.17
CA GLU A 3 17.49 -14.19 8.99
C GLU A 3 16.72 -15.50 9.25
N GLN A 4 17.38 -16.49 9.84
CA GLN A 4 16.78 -17.79 10.16
C GLN A 4 15.72 -17.66 11.25
N GLU A 5 15.91 -16.72 12.18
CA GLU A 5 14.95 -16.36 13.22
C GLU A 5 13.80 -15.49 12.67
N GLY A 6 13.88 -15.09 11.40
CA GLY A 6 12.85 -14.30 10.73
C GLY A 6 12.75 -12.86 11.20
N VAL A 7 13.75 -12.36 11.95
CA VAL A 7 13.86 -10.95 12.36
C VAL A 7 14.21 -10.09 11.15
N ILE A 8 15.15 -10.54 10.33
CA ILE A 8 15.44 -9.93 9.02
C ILE A 8 14.58 -10.63 7.98
N LYS A 9 13.67 -9.87 7.34
CA LYS A 9 12.77 -10.40 6.31
C LYS A 9 13.40 -10.42 4.93
N SER A 10 14.21 -9.41 4.60
CA SER A 10 14.83 -9.28 3.28
C SER A 10 15.88 -8.17 3.25
N TYR A 11 16.63 -8.11 2.14
CA TYR A 11 17.58 -7.05 1.81
C TYR A 11 17.22 -6.46 0.46
N HIS A 12 17.06 -5.13 0.39
CA HIS A 12 16.70 -4.43 -0.85
C HIS A 12 17.45 -3.10 -0.95
N ALA A 13 17.73 -2.67 -2.18
CA ALA A 13 18.20 -1.32 -2.46
C ALA A 13 17.02 -0.34 -2.38
N TYR A 14 17.25 0.83 -1.78
CA TYR A 14 16.27 1.91 -1.74
C TYR A 14 16.47 2.83 -2.95
N LEU A 15 15.45 2.90 -3.82
CA LEU A 15 15.54 3.64 -5.07
C LEU A 15 14.99 5.06 -4.92
N ASP A 16 15.64 6.03 -5.57
CA ASP A 16 15.07 7.36 -5.75
C ASP A 16 13.91 7.29 -6.76
N ARG A 17 12.71 7.62 -6.29
CA ARG A 17 11.48 7.51 -7.09
C ARG A 17 11.44 8.45 -8.28
N ASN A 18 11.98 9.66 -8.15
CA ASN A 18 11.94 10.63 -9.24
C ASN A 18 12.86 10.18 -10.38
N ASN A 19 14.03 9.64 -10.04
CA ASN A 19 15.00 9.13 -11.02
C ASN A 19 14.50 7.91 -11.80
N VAL A 20 13.52 7.17 -11.26
CA VAL A 20 12.89 6.03 -11.95
C VAL A 20 11.49 6.34 -12.49
N GLY A 21 11.09 7.61 -12.50
CA GLY A 21 9.83 8.05 -13.09
C GLY A 21 8.58 7.67 -12.30
N LEU A 22 8.67 7.55 -10.97
CA LEU A 22 7.56 7.24 -10.05
C LEU A 22 7.15 8.46 -9.22
N GLY A 23 6.73 9.53 -9.92
CA GLY A 23 6.50 10.86 -9.35
C GLY A 23 5.24 11.02 -8.51
N LEU A 24 4.26 10.12 -8.62
CA LEU A 24 2.98 10.23 -7.94
C LEU A 24 2.85 9.25 -6.78
N THR A 25 2.37 9.75 -5.63
CA THR A 25 1.86 8.92 -4.53
C THR A 25 0.40 9.22 -4.27
N VAL A 26 -0.40 8.16 -4.16
CA VAL A 26 -1.80 8.25 -3.81
C VAL A 26 -2.07 7.34 -2.61
N PHE A 27 -2.71 7.89 -1.59
CA PHE A 27 -3.27 7.11 -0.50
C PHE A 27 -4.72 6.79 -0.85
N VAL A 28 -5.05 5.50 -0.94
CA VAL A 28 -6.35 5.03 -1.38
C VAL A 28 -7.05 4.31 -0.24
N GLY A 29 -8.08 4.94 0.31
CA GLY A 29 -8.99 4.34 1.27
C GLY A 29 -10.04 3.51 0.54
N VAL A 30 -10.18 2.23 0.90
CA VAL A 30 -11.11 1.29 0.27
C VAL A 30 -12.08 0.73 1.31
N LYS A 31 -13.38 0.75 1.00
CA LYS A 31 -14.40 0.00 1.75
C LYS A 31 -14.75 -1.27 1.01
N VAL A 32 -14.83 -2.38 1.74
CA VAL A 32 -15.19 -3.68 1.19
C VAL A 32 -16.52 -4.12 1.79
N GLU A 33 -17.45 -4.58 0.95
CA GLU A 33 -18.74 -5.04 1.41
C GLU A 33 -18.60 -6.22 2.38
N ARG A 34 -19.15 -6.06 3.58
CA ARG A 34 -19.02 -7.01 4.70
C ARG A 34 -19.93 -8.23 4.58
N HIS A 35 -20.76 -8.32 3.55
CA HIS A 35 -21.78 -9.36 3.44
C HIS A 35 -21.20 -10.77 3.18
N GLN A 36 -19.92 -10.89 2.80
CA GLN A 36 -19.24 -12.18 2.63
C GLN A 36 -17.78 -12.08 3.08
N ALA A 37 -17.37 -12.89 4.07
CA ALA A 37 -15.97 -12.96 4.53
C ALA A 37 -14.99 -13.36 3.40
N GLU A 38 -15.51 -14.07 2.39
CA GLU A 38 -14.82 -14.44 1.16
C GLU A 38 -14.37 -13.20 0.36
N ASN A 39 -15.18 -12.13 0.32
CA ASN A 39 -14.86 -10.90 -0.39
C ASN A 39 -13.65 -10.19 0.21
N SER A 40 -13.54 -10.14 1.54
CA SER A 40 -12.37 -9.55 2.20
C SER A 40 -11.08 -10.33 1.90
N THR A 41 -11.18 -11.66 1.81
CA THR A 41 -10.03 -12.52 1.49
C THR A 41 -9.63 -12.38 0.03
N ALA A 42 -10.60 -12.39 -0.89
CA ALA A 42 -10.37 -12.17 -2.31
C ALA A 42 -9.74 -10.80 -2.59
N PHE A 43 -10.24 -9.75 -1.93
CA PHE A 43 -9.65 -8.41 -2.00
C PHE A 43 -8.19 -8.39 -1.56
N ARG A 44 -7.88 -8.95 -0.39
CA ARG A 44 -6.49 -9.00 0.13
C ARG A 44 -5.55 -9.70 -0.85
N ASN A 45 -5.96 -10.85 -1.38
CA ASN A 45 -5.16 -11.60 -2.34
C ASN A 45 -4.95 -10.83 -3.64
N ALA A 46 -6.00 -10.17 -4.14
CA ALA A 46 -5.90 -9.36 -5.34
C ALA A 46 -4.94 -8.17 -5.14
N VAL A 47 -5.03 -7.45 -4.01
CA VAL A 47 -4.16 -6.31 -3.71
C VAL A 47 -2.69 -6.71 -3.58
N ILE A 48 -2.39 -7.86 -2.97
CA ILE A 48 -0.99 -8.36 -2.86
C ILE A 48 -0.35 -8.54 -4.24
N SER A 49 -1.14 -8.82 -5.28
CA SER A 49 -0.63 -9.01 -6.64
C SER A 49 -0.40 -7.72 -7.43
N LEU A 50 -0.77 -6.55 -6.87
CA LEU A 50 -0.67 -5.26 -7.56
C LEU A 50 0.68 -4.60 -7.27
N PRO A 51 1.60 -4.52 -8.24
CA PRO A 51 2.94 -3.95 -8.01
C PRO A 51 2.92 -2.44 -7.71
N GLU A 52 1.88 -1.73 -8.14
CA GLU A 52 1.69 -0.30 -7.86
C GLU A 52 1.37 -0.05 -6.38
N VAL A 53 0.86 -1.06 -5.66
CA VAL A 53 0.51 -0.99 -4.24
C VAL A 53 1.74 -1.37 -3.40
N VAL A 54 2.45 -0.35 -2.91
CA VAL A 54 3.68 -0.55 -2.13
C VAL A 54 3.41 -0.85 -0.65
N SER A 55 2.22 -0.49 -0.15
CA SER A 55 1.75 -0.90 1.17
C SER A 55 0.23 -0.96 1.22
N CYS A 56 -0.30 -1.85 2.06
CA CYS A 56 -1.73 -2.00 2.32
C CYS A 56 -1.93 -2.36 3.78
N HIS A 57 -2.82 -1.63 4.45
CA HIS A 57 -3.11 -1.82 5.86
C HIS A 57 -4.61 -1.97 6.08
N LEU A 58 -5.00 -2.94 6.91
CA LEU A 58 -6.32 -2.92 7.53
C LEU A 58 -6.32 -1.81 8.59
N VAL A 59 -7.23 -0.86 8.49
CA VAL A 59 -7.25 0.32 9.37
C VAL A 59 -8.58 0.42 10.11
N SER A 60 -8.55 0.99 11.31
CA SER A 60 -9.76 1.47 11.98
C SER A 60 -10.07 2.87 11.45
N GLY A 61 -11.32 3.12 11.03
CA GLY A 61 -11.72 4.41 10.50
C GLY A 61 -12.85 4.30 9.48
N GLU A 62 -12.90 5.26 8.56
CA GLU A 62 -13.93 5.31 7.52
C GLU A 62 -13.73 4.25 6.43
N SER A 63 -12.49 3.85 6.16
CA SER A 63 -12.16 2.79 5.20
C SER A 63 -11.78 1.51 5.94
N ASP A 64 -12.03 0.35 5.34
CA ASP A 64 -11.55 -0.92 5.89
C ASP A 64 -10.06 -1.12 5.58
N PHE A 65 -9.61 -0.69 4.39
CA PHE A 65 -8.21 -0.76 3.97
C PHE A 65 -7.67 0.61 3.55
N LEU A 66 -6.39 0.83 3.81
CA LEU A 66 -5.63 1.99 3.33
C LEU A 66 -4.42 1.49 2.53
N LEU A 67 -4.40 1.85 1.25
CA LEU A 67 -3.34 1.49 0.33
C LEU A 67 -2.44 2.72 0.10
N GLN A 68 -1.14 2.49 -0.01
CA GLN A 68 -0.21 3.46 -0.60
C GLN A 68 0.14 2.98 -2.00
N VAL A 69 -0.21 3.80 -2.99
CA VAL A 69 -0.01 3.52 -4.41
C VAL A 69 1.05 4.46 -4.96
N VAL A 70 1.98 3.94 -5.74
CA VAL A 70 3.06 4.70 -6.38
C VAL A 70 3.02 4.48 -7.88
N LEU A 71 2.93 5.58 -8.63
CA LEU A 71 2.73 5.59 -10.09
C LEU A 71 3.54 6.72 -10.74
N PRO A 72 3.70 6.71 -12.07
CA PRO A 72 4.37 7.81 -12.77
C PRO A 72 3.64 9.15 -12.67
N ASP A 73 2.34 9.17 -12.96
CA ASP A 73 1.54 10.39 -13.09
C ASP A 73 0.04 10.14 -12.87
N LEU A 74 -0.76 11.21 -13.01
CA LEU A 74 -2.22 11.16 -12.82
C LEU A 74 -2.93 10.31 -13.87
N LYS A 75 -2.39 10.24 -15.10
CA LYS A 75 -3.00 9.42 -16.17
C LYS A 75 -2.86 7.94 -15.85
N ALA A 76 -1.67 7.52 -15.42
CA ALA A 76 -1.44 6.16 -14.94
C ALA A 76 -2.36 5.82 -13.74
N TYR A 77 -2.62 6.79 -12.86
CA TYR A 77 -3.58 6.61 -11.77
C TYR A 77 -5.02 6.44 -12.24
N GLU A 78 -5.48 7.22 -13.21
CA GLU A 78 -6.82 7.08 -13.79
C GLU A 78 -7.01 5.68 -14.41
N GLU A 79 -6.03 5.23 -15.19
CA GLU A 79 -6.02 3.89 -15.80
C GLU A 79 -6.05 2.79 -14.72
N PHE A 80 -5.23 2.92 -13.68
CA PHE A 80 -5.20 1.99 -12.55
C PHE A 80 -6.50 1.99 -11.74
N LEU A 81 -7.10 3.15 -11.49
CA LEU A 81 -8.35 3.29 -10.77
C LEU A 81 -9.50 2.60 -11.50
N LEU A 82 -9.69 2.93 -12.79
CA LEU A 82 -10.79 2.43 -13.60
C LEU A 82 -10.59 0.98 -14.01
N GLY A 83 -9.38 0.61 -14.41
CA GLY A 83 -9.06 -0.71 -14.94
C GLY A 83 -8.76 -1.76 -13.88
N THR A 84 -8.42 -1.35 -12.66
CA THR A 84 -8.01 -2.29 -11.60
C THR A 84 -8.78 -2.07 -10.31
N LEU A 85 -8.61 -0.92 -9.65
CA LEU A 85 -9.12 -0.74 -8.28
C LEU A 85 -10.65 -0.87 -8.17
N LEU A 86 -11.41 -0.27 -9.11
CA LEU A 86 -12.86 -0.37 -9.12
C LEU A 86 -13.38 -1.77 -9.47
N SER A 87 -12.54 -2.61 -10.10
CA SER A 87 -12.87 -4.00 -10.43
C SER A 87 -12.52 -4.99 -9.33
N LEU A 88 -11.87 -4.53 -8.26
CA LEU A 88 -11.45 -5.41 -7.17
C LEU A 88 -12.67 -6.03 -6.45
N PRO A 89 -12.58 -7.30 -6.04
CA PRO A 89 -13.70 -8.02 -5.43
C PRO A 89 -14.25 -7.31 -4.20
N GLY A 90 -15.56 -7.06 -4.19
CA GLY A 90 -16.28 -6.52 -3.04
C GLY A 90 -16.00 -5.05 -2.72
N VAL A 91 -15.31 -4.30 -3.59
CA VAL A 91 -15.12 -2.87 -3.39
C VAL A 91 -16.45 -2.13 -3.52
N SER A 92 -16.77 -1.32 -2.52
CA SER A 92 -18.02 -0.52 -2.46
C SER A 92 -17.77 0.99 -2.51
N ASP A 93 -16.61 1.44 -2.06
CA ASP A 93 -16.24 2.86 -2.00
C ASP A 93 -14.73 2.99 -2.10
N ILE A 94 -14.27 4.00 -2.84
CA ILE A 94 -12.85 4.35 -2.97
C ILE A 94 -12.70 5.85 -2.73
N ARG A 95 -11.74 6.23 -1.88
CA ARG A 95 -11.35 7.61 -1.65
C ARG A 95 -9.86 7.78 -1.83
N SER A 96 -9.48 8.78 -2.63
CA SER A 96 -8.10 8.97 -3.08
C SER A 96 -7.55 10.29 -2.56
N ASN A 97 -6.39 10.23 -1.92
CA ASN A 97 -5.68 11.39 -1.39
C ASN A 97 -4.30 11.47 -2.04
N PHE A 98 -4.10 12.46 -2.89
CA PHE A 98 -2.84 12.66 -3.61
C PHE A 98 -1.83 13.36 -2.71
N ALA A 99 -0.63 12.79 -2.58
CA ALA A 99 0.45 13.44 -1.86
C ALA A 99 0.98 14.62 -2.67
N ILE A 100 0.88 15.84 -2.13
CA ILE A 100 1.46 17.04 -2.74
C ILE A 100 2.99 17.01 -2.64
N ALA A 101 3.51 16.56 -1.49
CA ALA A 101 4.93 16.39 -1.25
C ALA A 101 5.16 15.28 -0.21
N THR A 102 6.27 14.57 -0.35
CA THR A 102 6.75 13.63 0.66
C THR A 102 7.76 14.33 1.56
N VAL A 103 7.37 14.63 2.80
CA VAL A 103 8.26 15.26 3.80
C VAL A 103 9.21 14.22 4.40
N LYS A 104 8.72 13.01 4.64
CA LYS A 104 9.47 11.86 5.12
C LYS A 104 8.90 10.60 4.50
N ALA A 105 9.78 9.78 3.92
CA ALA A 105 9.41 8.50 3.33
C ALA A 105 9.63 7.35 4.34
N GLU A 106 9.55 6.12 3.83
CA GLU A 106 9.80 4.90 4.59
C GLU A 106 11.15 4.98 5.34
N THR A 107 11.15 4.53 6.59
CA THR A 107 12.27 4.68 7.52
C THR A 107 12.61 3.35 8.15
N VAL A 108 13.86 3.19 8.56
CA VAL A 108 14.27 2.07 9.42
C VAL A 108 13.40 2.00 10.68
N LEU A 109 13.11 0.78 11.14
CA LEU A 109 12.27 0.55 12.31
C LEU A 109 12.88 1.18 13.57
N PRO A 110 12.07 1.79 14.46
CA PRO A 110 12.58 2.39 15.69
C PRO A 110 12.85 1.30 16.75
N LEU A 111 14.10 0.82 16.82
CA LEU A 111 14.51 -0.26 17.73
C LEU A 111 14.87 0.20 19.15
N GLY A 112 14.74 1.50 19.47
CA GLY A 112 15.15 2.03 20.79
C GLY A 112 14.37 1.49 21.99
N HIS A 113 13.24 0.83 21.76
CA HIS A 113 12.47 0.14 22.80
C HIS A 113 13.05 -1.25 23.16
N LEU A 114 13.94 -1.79 22.33
CA LEU A 114 14.69 -3.01 22.62
C LEU A 114 15.88 -2.60 23.48
N SER A 115 15.78 -2.81 24.79
CA SER A 115 16.87 -2.55 25.73
C SER A 115 18.12 -3.31 25.30
N VAL A 116 19.24 -2.61 25.12
CA VAL A 116 20.54 -3.25 24.99
C VAL A 116 20.90 -3.76 26.38
N SER A 117 20.82 -5.07 26.57
CA SER A 117 21.33 -5.74 27.76
C SER A 117 22.86 -5.81 27.69
#